data_AF-A0A383C256-F1
#
_entry.id   AF-A0A383C256-F1
#
_cell.length_a   1.000
_cell.length_b   1.000
_cell.length_c   1.000
_cell.angle_alpha   90.00
_cell.angle_beta   90.00
_cell.angle_gamma   90.00
#
_symmetry.space_group_name_H-M   'P 1'
#
loop_
_entity.id
_entity.type
_entity.pdbx_description
1 polymer ?
#
loop_
_entity_poly.entity_id
_entity_poly.type
_entity_poly.pdbx_seq_one_letter_code
_entity_poly.pdbx_strand_id
1 'polypeptide(L)'
;MSPLGPRVSAVEMGAVLGWMSTRVLGQYDLLVLEDEAAEDQDVVYYVGPNVVALERRYAFESGDFRLWLALHEVTHRAQFTGVAWMRDHYLRLVRALLDEIDTAPVRLLEGLRNTLARRRDEDGPSLSTGVLSLVTSPAQQRALDQIAGLMSLLEGHGDVTMDRAGDGLVTGAGRFARVMHDRRRSASGATRIFHRLVGLDAKLAQYAQGEAFIAAVESAGGPELLTRVWEDPTNLPDLTEIR
;
A
#
# COMPACT_ATOMS: atom_id res chain seq x y z
N MET A 1 11.76 16.11 30.86
CA MET A 1 11.11 15.19 29.90
C MET A 1 11.49 13.77 30.31
N SER A 2 10.54 12.95 30.78
CA SER A 2 10.87 11.67 31.42
C SER A 2 11.50 10.68 30.42
N PRO A 3 12.63 10.02 30.75
CA PRO A 3 13.37 9.11 29.86
C PRO A 3 12.65 7.81 29.50
N LEU A 4 11.39 7.65 29.93
CA LEU A 4 10.55 6.47 29.71
C LEU A 4 9.80 6.53 28.38
N GLY A 5 9.43 7.72 27.90
CA GLY A 5 8.69 7.89 26.64
C GLY A 5 9.41 7.29 25.42
N PRO A 6 10.68 7.67 25.18
CA PRO A 6 11.44 7.15 24.03
C PRO A 6 11.64 5.62 24.06
N ARG A 7 11.75 5.03 25.26
CA ARG A 7 11.98 3.58 25.41
C ARG A 7 10.72 2.77 25.11
N VAL A 8 9.55 3.25 25.52
CA VAL A 8 8.27 2.59 25.21
C VAL A 8 8.00 2.63 23.72
N SER A 9 8.18 3.77 23.07
CA SER A 9 8.04 3.90 21.61
C SER A 9 9.00 2.99 20.83
N ALA A 10 10.25 2.85 21.28
CA ALA A 10 11.22 1.95 20.65
C ALA A 10 10.81 0.46 20.77
N VAL A 11 10.26 0.04 21.91
CA VAL A 11 9.76 -1.32 22.11
C VAL A 11 8.54 -1.60 21.23
N GLU A 12 7.61 -0.66 21.15
CA GLU A 12 6.43 -0.78 20.28
C GLU A 12 6.83 -0.88 18.80
N MET A 13 7.77 -0.03 18.36
CA MET A 13 8.26 -0.04 16.98
C MET A 13 9.05 -1.32 16.68
N GLY A 14 9.86 -1.80 17.62
CA GLY A 14 10.56 -3.08 17.51
C GLY A 14 9.61 -4.27 17.42
N ALA A 15 8.52 -4.28 18.18
CA ALA A 15 7.49 -5.33 18.11
C ALA A 15 6.77 -5.33 16.75
N VAL A 16 6.47 -4.15 16.22
CA VAL A 16 5.88 -3.95 14.89
C VAL A 16 6.82 -4.46 13.79
N LEU A 17 8.07 -4.01 13.78
CA LEU A 17 9.08 -4.43 12.81
C LEU A 17 9.34 -5.94 12.88
N GLY A 18 9.44 -6.49 14.10
CA GLY A 18 9.57 -7.93 14.33
C GLY A 18 8.40 -8.71 13.75
N TRP A 19 7.17 -8.27 13.99
CA TRP A 19 5.97 -8.89 13.40
C TRP A 19 5.97 -8.80 11.87
N MET A 20 6.32 -7.64 11.28
CA MET A 20 6.40 -7.46 9.83
C MET A 20 7.46 -8.34 9.19
N SER A 21 8.64 -8.48 9.82
CA SER A 21 9.75 -9.28 9.31
C SER A 21 9.38 -10.74 9.01
N THR A 22 8.37 -11.29 9.70
CA THR A 22 7.87 -12.66 9.50
C THR A 22 6.84 -12.80 8.38
N ARG A 23 6.41 -11.67 7.80
CA ARG A 23 5.33 -11.62 6.80
C ARG A 23 5.75 -11.08 5.45
N VAL A 24 6.83 -10.31 5.37
CA VAL A 24 7.40 -9.87 4.09
C VAL A 24 7.96 -11.07 3.34
N LEU A 25 7.58 -11.25 2.08
CA LEU A 25 8.11 -12.30 1.22
C LEU A 25 9.21 -11.79 0.28
N GLY A 26 9.10 -10.54 -0.17
CA GLY A 26 10.01 -9.92 -1.13
C GLY A 26 10.13 -8.41 -0.96
N GLN A 27 10.81 -7.78 -1.92
CA GLN A 27 11.11 -6.35 -1.93
C GLN A 27 9.86 -5.48 -2.07
N TYR A 28 8.97 -5.87 -2.97
CA TYR A 28 7.82 -5.05 -3.34
C TYR A 28 6.60 -5.28 -2.46
N ASP A 29 6.66 -6.23 -1.52
CA ASP A 29 5.62 -6.47 -0.50
C ASP A 29 5.39 -5.26 0.44
N LEU A 30 6.40 -4.40 0.64
CA LEU A 30 6.30 -3.20 1.48
C LEU A 30 6.53 -1.89 0.72
N LEU A 31 6.83 -1.95 -0.58
CA LEU A 31 7.21 -0.80 -1.41
C LEU A 31 8.20 0.16 -0.71
N VAL A 32 9.12 -0.39 0.07
CA VAL A 32 10.21 0.38 0.66
C VAL A 32 11.25 0.56 -0.45
N LEU A 33 11.13 1.67 -1.16
CA LEU A 33 12.11 2.05 -2.17
C LEU A 33 13.34 2.59 -1.42
N GLU A 34 14.45 1.85 -1.50
CA GLU A 34 15.75 2.28 -0.98
C GLU A 34 16.23 3.51 -1.74
N ASP A 35 16.90 4.45 -1.06
CA ASP A 35 17.37 5.74 -1.61
C ASP A 35 18.51 5.62 -2.65
N GLU A 36 18.89 4.39 -2.99
CA GLU A 36 19.95 4.14 -3.98
C GLU A 36 19.46 4.46 -5.41
N ALA A 37 20.40 4.85 -6.27
CA ALA A 37 20.12 5.13 -7.66
C ALA A 37 19.49 3.88 -8.32
N ALA A 38 18.39 4.06 -9.04
CA ALA A 38 17.69 2.95 -9.72
C ALA A 38 18.60 2.16 -10.67
N GLU A 39 19.71 2.75 -11.12
CA GLU A 39 20.72 2.14 -11.98
C GLU A 39 21.60 1.11 -11.27
N ASP A 40 21.73 1.19 -9.94
CA ASP A 40 22.60 0.28 -9.16
C ASP A 40 21.84 -0.95 -8.62
N GLN A 41 20.51 -0.93 -8.66
CA GLN A 41 19.69 -2.00 -8.12
C GLN A 41 19.30 -3.01 -9.20
N ASP A 42 20.20 -3.90 -9.62
CA ASP A 42 19.89 -5.02 -10.54
C ASP A 42 19.49 -6.36 -9.87
N VAL A 43 18.98 -6.28 -8.64
CA VAL A 43 18.64 -7.46 -7.85
C VAL A 43 17.21 -7.40 -7.32
N VAL A 44 16.64 -8.57 -7.08
CA VAL A 44 15.39 -8.77 -6.33
C VAL A 44 15.74 -9.64 -5.14
N TYR A 45 15.28 -9.26 -3.95
CA TYR A 45 15.48 -10.03 -2.74
C TYR A 45 14.22 -10.74 -2.25
N TYR A 46 14.41 -11.90 -1.62
CA TYR A 46 13.35 -12.70 -1.02
C TYR A 46 13.70 -13.02 0.43
N VAL A 47 12.68 -13.05 1.28
CA VAL A 47 12.84 -13.53 2.66
C VAL A 47 12.66 -15.05 2.67
N GLY A 48 13.73 -15.77 2.31
CA GLY A 48 13.74 -17.23 2.15
C GLY A 48 13.01 -18.02 3.25
N PRO A 49 13.25 -17.74 4.55
CA PRO A 49 12.52 -18.42 5.63
C PRO A 49 11.00 -18.26 5.56
N ASN A 50 10.51 -17.08 5.16
CA ASN A 50 9.08 -16.81 5.05
C ASN A 50 8.48 -17.50 3.81
N VAL A 51 9.21 -17.52 2.69
CA VAL A 51 8.83 -18.26 1.48
C VAL A 51 8.66 -19.74 1.80
N VAL A 52 9.66 -20.36 2.44
CA VAL A 52 9.62 -21.79 2.83
C VAL A 52 8.50 -22.06 3.85
N ALA A 53 8.26 -21.15 4.79
CA ALA A 53 7.15 -21.29 5.74
C ALA A 53 5.79 -21.30 5.02
N LEU A 54 5.63 -20.48 3.98
CA LEU A 54 4.41 -20.40 3.18
C LEU A 54 4.21 -21.66 2.34
N GLU A 55 5.26 -22.11 1.65
CA GLU A 55 5.29 -23.35 0.88
C GLU A 55 4.79 -24.53 1.73
N ARG A 56 5.32 -24.66 2.95
CA ARG A 56 4.93 -25.72 3.88
C ARG A 56 3.50 -25.55 4.39
N ARG A 57 3.12 -24.33 4.78
CA ARG A 57 1.80 -24.04 5.37
C ARG A 57 0.67 -24.35 4.39
N TYR A 58 0.86 -24.02 3.12
CA TYR A 58 -0.16 -24.20 2.10
C TYR A 58 0.14 -25.37 1.17
N ALA A 59 1.18 -26.17 1.41
CA ALA A 59 1.59 -27.26 0.53
C ALA A 59 1.68 -26.78 -0.94
N PHE A 60 2.46 -25.73 -1.18
CA PHE A 60 2.77 -25.28 -2.54
C PHE A 60 3.89 -26.13 -3.13
N GLU A 61 3.78 -26.43 -4.43
CA GLU A 61 4.90 -26.93 -5.20
C GLU A 61 5.96 -25.82 -5.23
N SER A 62 7.20 -26.16 -4.89
CA SER A 62 8.24 -25.16 -4.62
C SER A 62 8.74 -24.47 -5.89
N GLY A 63 8.85 -25.20 -7.01
CA GLY A 63 9.27 -24.64 -8.29
C GLY A 63 8.26 -23.63 -8.83
N ASP A 64 7.00 -24.05 -8.96
CA ASP A 64 5.89 -23.24 -9.45
C ASP A 64 5.65 -22.02 -8.56
N PHE A 65 5.64 -22.18 -7.23
CA PHE A 65 5.40 -21.05 -6.32
C PHE A 65 6.54 -20.02 -6.34
N ARG A 66 7.79 -20.48 -6.39
CA ARG A 66 8.94 -19.55 -6.47
C ARG A 66 9.00 -18.86 -7.82
N LEU A 67 8.66 -19.54 -8.91
CA LEU A 67 8.57 -18.91 -10.22
C LEU A 67 7.44 -17.86 -10.25
N TRP A 68 6.27 -18.20 -9.71
CA TRP A 68 5.16 -17.26 -9.55
C TRP A 68 5.56 -16.04 -8.73
N LEU A 69 6.24 -16.25 -7.60
CA LEU A 69 6.75 -15.17 -6.75
C LEU A 69 7.83 -14.34 -7.46
N ALA A 70 8.69 -14.97 -8.28
CA ALA A 70 9.68 -14.24 -9.05
C ALA A 70 9.05 -13.36 -10.13
N LEU A 71 8.01 -13.86 -10.81
CA LEU A 71 7.22 -13.06 -11.76
C LEU A 71 6.58 -11.85 -11.06
N HIS A 72 6.07 -12.03 -9.84
CA HIS A 72 5.53 -10.92 -9.03
C HIS A 72 6.57 -9.83 -8.79
N GLU A 73 7.72 -10.19 -8.22
CA GLU A 73 8.74 -9.21 -7.86
C GLU A 73 9.34 -8.52 -9.09
N VAL A 74 9.57 -9.27 -10.18
CA VAL A 74 10.09 -8.70 -11.43
C VAL A 74 9.07 -7.79 -12.10
N THR A 75 7.76 -8.09 -11.99
CA THR A 75 6.70 -7.23 -12.53
C THR A 75 6.67 -5.89 -11.81
N HIS A 76 6.70 -5.89 -10.47
CA HIS A 76 6.75 -4.65 -9.71
C HIS A 76 8.05 -3.89 -9.93
N ARG A 77 9.18 -4.58 -9.99
CA ARG A 77 10.45 -3.99 -10.40
C ARG A 77 10.32 -3.26 -11.73
N ALA A 78 9.83 -3.94 -12.77
CA ALA A 78 9.64 -3.35 -14.08
C ALA A 78 8.69 -2.14 -14.07
N GLN A 79 7.64 -2.16 -13.23
CA GLN A 79 6.76 -0.99 -13.06
C GLN A 79 7.49 0.21 -12.43
N PHE A 80 8.31 -0.02 -11.40
CA PHE A 80 9.00 1.06 -10.68
C PHE A 80 10.28 1.55 -11.37
N THR A 81 10.97 0.71 -12.14
CA THR A 81 12.22 1.06 -12.83
C THR A 81 12.02 1.33 -14.32
N GLY A 82 10.97 0.79 -14.94
CA GLY A 82 10.65 1.00 -16.36
C GLY A 82 9.87 2.28 -16.64
N VAL A 83 9.24 2.88 -15.61
CA VAL A 83 8.49 4.13 -15.72
C VAL A 83 9.26 5.26 -15.03
N ALA A 84 9.86 6.16 -15.82
CA ALA A 84 10.83 7.15 -15.35
C ALA A 84 10.30 8.06 -14.22
N TRP A 85 9.01 8.40 -14.23
CA TRP A 85 8.41 9.29 -13.23
C TRP A 85 7.86 8.57 -11.99
N MET A 86 7.72 7.24 -12.03
CA MET A 86 6.95 6.46 -11.05
C MET A 86 7.49 6.62 -9.64
N ARG A 87 8.79 6.37 -9.47
CA ARG A 87 9.49 6.45 -8.20
C ARG A 87 9.40 7.84 -7.59
N ASP A 88 9.73 8.87 -8.37
CA ASP A 88 9.71 10.26 -7.90
C ASP A 88 8.30 10.71 -7.53
N HIS A 89 7.28 10.31 -8.31
CA HIS A 89 5.89 10.61 -8.02
C HIS A 89 5.43 9.95 -6.72
N TYR A 90 5.70 8.65 -6.54
CA TYR A 90 5.36 7.91 -5.33
C TYR A 90 6.00 8.54 -4.09
N LEU A 91 7.30 8.86 -4.14
CA LEU A 91 8.01 9.51 -3.04
C LEU A 91 7.43 10.90 -2.72
N ARG A 92 6.99 11.68 -3.71
CA ARG A 92 6.28 12.94 -3.47
C ARG A 92 4.95 12.73 -2.74
N LEU A 93 4.18 11.72 -3.12
CA LEU A 93 2.92 11.40 -2.44
C LEU A 93 3.16 10.98 -0.98
N VAL A 94 4.15 10.13 -0.74
CA VAL A 94 4.53 9.72 0.62
C VAL A 94 4.99 10.91 1.46
N ARG A 95 5.85 11.78 0.91
CA ARG A 95 6.28 13.01 1.61
C ARG A 95 5.10 13.92 1.95
N ALA A 96 4.13 14.08 1.04
CA ALA A 96 2.93 14.86 1.31
C ALA A 96 2.06 14.31 2.47
N LEU A 97 2.14 13.00 2.74
CA LEU A 97 1.52 12.41 3.94
C LEU A 97 2.31 12.72 5.22
N LEU A 98 3.64 12.71 5.13
CA LEU A 98 4.56 12.86 6.26
C LEU A 98 4.74 14.32 6.70
N ASP A 99 4.74 15.28 5.77
CA ASP A 99 5.03 16.71 6.01
C ASP A 99 4.10 17.35 7.06
N GLU A 100 2.93 16.76 7.33
CA GLU A 100 1.99 17.26 8.33
C GLU A 100 1.99 16.49 9.66
N ILE A 101 2.69 15.36 9.78
CA ILE A 101 2.78 14.58 11.03
C ILE A 101 3.43 15.42 12.14
N ASP A 102 4.38 16.30 11.80
CA ASP A 102 5.00 17.25 12.73
C ASP A 102 4.01 18.27 13.31
N THR A 103 2.89 18.52 12.64
CA THR A 103 1.85 19.48 13.08
C THR A 103 0.66 18.82 13.78
N ALA A 104 0.58 17.49 13.75
CA ALA A 104 -0.52 16.72 14.36
C ALA A 104 -0.75 17.03 15.85
N PRO A 105 0.28 17.20 16.71
CA PRO A 105 0.08 17.59 18.11
C PRO A 105 -0.61 18.95 18.25
N VAL A 106 -0.27 19.90 17.38
CA VAL A 106 -0.81 21.26 17.38
C VAL A 106 -2.28 21.26 16.95
N ARG A 107 -2.61 20.47 15.90
CA ARG A 107 -4.00 20.32 15.42
C ARG A 107 -4.89 19.58 16.41
N LEU A 108 -4.36 18.59 17.12
CA LEU A 108 -5.09 17.85 18.15
C LEU A 108 -5.42 18.79 19.33
N LEU A 109 -4.45 19.59 19.77
CA LEU A 109 -4.62 20.64 20.77
C LEU A 109 -5.65 21.69 20.34
N GLU A 110 -5.60 22.14 19.09
CA GLU A 110 -6.54 23.12 18.55
C GLU A 110 -7.95 22.53 18.39
N GLY A 111 -8.07 21.27 17.96
CA GLY A 111 -9.34 20.53 17.91
C GLY A 111 -9.97 20.37 19.30
N LEU A 112 -9.17 20.05 20.32
CA LEU A 112 -9.57 20.03 21.73
C LEU A 112 -9.99 21.42 22.23
N ARG A 113 -9.24 22.46 21.89
CA ARG A 113 -9.58 23.85 22.25
C ARG A 113 -10.91 24.27 21.63
N ASN A 114 -11.13 23.93 20.36
CA ASN A 114 -12.34 24.28 19.62
C ASN A 114 -13.57 23.49 20.11
N THR A 115 -13.41 22.24 20.53
CA THR A 115 -14.49 21.46 21.17
C THR A 115 -14.80 21.93 22.59
N LEU A 116 -13.77 22.30 23.37
CA LEU A 116 -13.96 22.89 24.70
C LEU A 116 -14.57 24.30 24.63
N ALA A 117 -14.22 25.09 23.61
CA ALA A 117 -14.84 26.39 23.36
C ALA A 117 -16.31 26.25 22.94
N ARG A 118 -16.65 25.26 22.11
CA ARG A 118 -18.04 24.93 21.73
C ARG A 118 -18.87 24.39 22.88
N ARG A 119 -18.28 23.73 23.88
CA ARG A 119 -19.00 23.29 25.10
C ARG A 119 -19.43 24.44 26.02
N ARG A 120 -19.06 25.69 25.72
CA ARG A 120 -19.50 26.85 26.49
C ARG A 120 -20.78 27.49 25.96
N ASP A 121 -21.21 27.12 24.75
CA ASP A 121 -22.48 27.51 24.13
C ASP A 121 -23.30 26.23 23.82
N GLU A 122 -24.36 26.01 24.59
CA GLU A 122 -25.48 25.07 24.36
C GLU A 122 -25.37 23.57 24.74
N ASP A 123 -26.43 23.11 25.41
CA ASP A 123 -26.68 21.77 25.96
C ASP A 123 -27.13 20.73 24.90
N GLY A 124 -26.31 19.67 24.70
CA GLY A 124 -26.67 18.30 24.26
C GLY A 124 -26.97 18.01 22.76
N PRO A 125 -27.03 16.74 22.30
CA PRO A 125 -26.33 15.50 22.70
C PRO A 125 -25.53 14.83 21.53
N SER A 126 -24.80 13.75 21.84
CA SER A 126 -24.07 12.82 20.93
C SER A 126 -22.69 13.26 20.40
N LEU A 127 -21.67 13.09 21.26
CA LEU A 127 -20.25 13.35 20.97
C LEU A 127 -19.42 12.05 20.80
N SER A 128 -19.98 10.99 20.21
CA SER A 128 -19.22 9.75 19.98
C SER A 128 -18.76 9.53 18.54
N THR A 129 -19.22 10.32 17.57
CA THR A 129 -18.99 10.01 16.14
C THR A 129 -18.22 11.12 15.39
N GLY A 130 -18.15 12.35 15.91
CA GLY A 130 -17.60 13.50 15.17
C GLY A 130 -16.17 13.94 15.52
N VAL A 131 -15.56 13.41 16.58
CA VAL A 131 -14.26 13.94 17.09
C VAL A 131 -13.06 13.16 16.56
N LEU A 132 -13.26 11.94 16.06
CA LEU A 132 -12.16 11.14 15.48
C LEU A 132 -11.98 11.31 13.97
N SER A 133 -12.95 11.89 13.25
CA SER A 133 -12.92 12.01 11.78
C SER A 133 -12.20 13.27 11.26
N LEU A 134 -11.49 14.03 12.10
CA LEU A 134 -10.91 15.33 11.75
C LEU A 134 -9.37 15.36 11.82
N VAL A 135 -8.69 14.23 11.56
CA VAL A 135 -7.23 14.17 11.69
C VAL A 135 -6.50 14.38 10.34
N THR A 136 -7.14 14.20 9.19
CA THR A 136 -6.49 14.31 7.88
C THR A 136 -6.77 15.66 7.21
N SER A 137 -5.74 16.37 6.72
CA SER A 137 -5.95 17.59 5.94
C SER A 137 -6.48 17.30 4.53
N PRO A 138 -7.08 18.27 3.83
CA PRO A 138 -7.45 18.11 2.43
C PRO A 138 -6.26 17.80 1.50
N ALA A 139 -5.03 18.21 1.87
CA ALA A 139 -3.83 17.87 1.12
C ALA A 139 -3.46 16.40 1.33
N GLN A 140 -3.44 15.94 2.60
CA GLN A 140 -3.21 14.53 2.92
C GLN A 140 -4.27 13.62 2.31
N GLN A 141 -5.55 14.02 2.35
CA GLN A 141 -6.63 13.23 1.74
C GLN A 141 -6.42 13.05 0.24
N ARG A 142 -6.04 14.10 -0.49
CA ARG A 142 -5.72 14.00 -1.92
C ARG A 142 -4.52 13.08 -2.18
N ALA A 143 -3.46 13.19 -1.39
CA ALA A 143 -2.30 12.30 -1.51
C ALA A 143 -2.68 10.83 -1.28
N LEU A 144 -3.58 10.55 -0.33
CA LEU A 144 -4.11 9.20 -0.10
C LEU A 144 -4.94 8.68 -1.26
N ASP A 145 -5.83 9.51 -1.80
CA ASP A 145 -6.67 9.12 -2.93
C ASP A 145 -5.79 8.85 -4.18
N GLN A 146 -4.72 9.62 -4.38
CA GLN A 146 -3.73 9.38 -5.45
C GLN A 146 -2.92 8.10 -5.22
N ILE A 147 -2.42 7.86 -4.00
CA ILE A 147 -1.74 6.60 -3.66
C ILE A 147 -2.70 5.42 -3.87
N ALA A 148 -3.96 5.56 -3.47
CA ALA A 148 -4.96 4.51 -3.64
C ALA A 148 -5.22 4.17 -5.11
N GLY A 149 -5.38 5.19 -5.96
CA GLY A 149 -5.53 5.01 -7.41
C GLY A 149 -4.31 4.35 -8.03
N LEU A 150 -3.11 4.86 -7.71
CA LEU A 150 -1.84 4.30 -8.17
C LEU A 150 -1.67 2.83 -7.75
N MET A 151 -1.88 2.52 -6.47
CA MET A 151 -1.73 1.16 -5.95
C MET A 151 -2.72 0.20 -6.59
N SER A 152 -3.98 0.61 -6.75
CA SER A 152 -4.98 -0.23 -7.40
C SER A 152 -4.65 -0.47 -8.90
N LEU A 153 -4.14 0.55 -9.60
CA LEU A 153 -3.64 0.38 -10.96
C LEU A 153 -2.45 -0.61 -11.01
N LEU A 154 -1.45 -0.42 -10.16
CA LEU A 154 -0.24 -1.26 -10.13
C LEU A 154 -0.56 -2.71 -9.78
N GLU A 155 -1.45 -2.94 -8.81
CA GLU A 155 -1.95 -4.27 -8.45
C GLU A 155 -2.69 -4.91 -9.63
N GLY A 156 -3.65 -4.20 -10.23
CA GLY A 156 -4.42 -4.73 -11.37
C GLY A 156 -3.56 -5.03 -12.60
N HIS A 157 -2.68 -4.10 -12.97
CA HIS A 157 -1.72 -4.33 -14.06
C HIS A 157 -0.76 -5.46 -13.72
N GLY A 158 -0.32 -5.54 -12.46
CA GLY A 158 0.56 -6.60 -11.97
C GLY A 158 -0.07 -7.97 -12.15
N ASP A 159 -1.30 -8.16 -11.68
CA ASP A 159 -2.04 -9.41 -11.80
C ASP A 159 -2.22 -9.82 -13.28
N VAL A 160 -2.67 -8.91 -14.16
CA VAL A 160 -2.83 -9.19 -15.59
C VAL A 160 -1.49 -9.53 -16.27
N THR A 161 -0.42 -8.79 -15.94
CA THR A 161 0.91 -9.03 -16.50
C THR A 161 1.46 -10.38 -16.05
N MET A 162 1.32 -10.69 -14.77
CA MET A 162 1.76 -11.97 -14.21
C MET A 162 0.98 -13.15 -14.77
N ASP A 163 -0.34 -13.03 -14.91
CA ASP A 163 -1.16 -14.10 -15.48
C ASP A 163 -0.73 -14.40 -16.92
N ARG A 164 -0.49 -13.36 -17.73
CA ARG A 164 0.04 -13.51 -19.09
C ARG A 164 1.45 -14.09 -19.12
N ALA A 165 2.34 -13.63 -18.25
CA ALA A 165 3.73 -14.08 -18.19
C ALA A 165 3.88 -15.50 -17.63
N GLY A 166 2.96 -15.92 -16.77
CA GLY A 166 2.93 -17.24 -16.15
C GLY A 166 2.15 -18.30 -16.93
N ASP A 167 1.41 -17.92 -17.97
CA ASP A 167 0.58 -18.84 -18.74
C ASP A 167 1.40 -19.98 -19.35
N GLY A 168 0.96 -21.21 -19.13
CA GLY A 168 1.67 -22.43 -19.53
C GLY A 168 3.00 -22.72 -18.80
N LEU A 169 3.48 -21.82 -17.93
CA LEU A 169 4.75 -21.96 -17.21
C LEU A 169 4.57 -22.27 -15.72
N VAL A 170 3.55 -21.69 -15.08
CA VAL A 170 3.31 -21.82 -13.65
C VAL A 170 2.07 -22.66 -13.40
N THR A 171 2.26 -23.90 -12.93
CA THR A 171 1.13 -24.75 -12.55
C THR A 171 0.56 -24.30 -11.21
N GLY A 172 -0.74 -23.95 -11.20
CA GLY A 172 -1.42 -23.56 -9.97
C GLY A 172 -1.33 -22.07 -9.61
N ALA A 173 -0.91 -21.20 -10.55
CA ALA A 173 -0.85 -19.75 -10.38
C ALA A 173 -2.10 -19.16 -9.69
N GLY A 174 -3.31 -19.51 -10.17
CA GLY A 174 -4.55 -19.01 -9.58
C GLY A 174 -4.76 -19.45 -8.11
N ARG A 175 -4.19 -20.58 -7.68
CA ARG A 175 -4.22 -20.99 -6.26
C ARG A 175 -3.28 -20.11 -5.43
N PHE A 176 -2.09 -19.83 -5.93
CA PHE A 176 -1.13 -18.94 -5.26
C PHE A 176 -1.73 -17.54 -5.12
N ALA A 177 -2.26 -16.98 -6.21
CA ALA A 177 -2.91 -15.67 -6.23
C ALA A 177 -4.04 -15.57 -5.17
N ARG A 178 -4.97 -16.53 -5.14
CA ARG A 178 -6.06 -16.54 -4.13
C ARG A 178 -5.56 -16.59 -2.70
N VAL A 179 -4.63 -17.50 -2.39
CA VAL A 179 -4.08 -17.62 -1.03
C VAL A 179 -3.35 -16.35 -0.61
N MET A 180 -2.60 -15.74 -1.54
CA MET A 180 -1.88 -14.50 -1.30
C MET A 180 -2.82 -13.30 -1.13
N HIS A 181 -3.86 -13.22 -1.95
CA HIS A 181 -4.92 -12.22 -1.81
C HIS A 181 -5.61 -12.34 -0.45
N ASP A 182 -6.03 -13.54 -0.05
CA ASP A 182 -6.63 -13.80 1.26
C ASP A 182 -5.68 -13.48 2.41
N ARG A 183 -4.38 -13.78 2.23
CA ARG A 183 -3.34 -13.42 3.18
C ARG A 183 -3.19 -11.92 3.30
N ARG A 184 -3.25 -11.14 2.22
CA ARG A 184 -3.21 -9.66 2.27
C ARG A 184 -4.44 -9.10 2.99
N ARG A 185 -5.65 -9.59 2.67
CA ARG A 185 -6.89 -9.20 3.35
C ARG A 185 -6.89 -9.55 4.85
N SER A 186 -6.39 -10.74 5.21
CA SER A 186 -6.29 -11.21 6.60
C SER A 186 -5.07 -10.67 7.35
N ALA A 187 -4.05 -10.19 6.62
CA ALA A 187 -2.93 -9.42 7.15
C ALA A 187 -3.28 -7.95 7.41
N SER A 188 -4.57 -7.64 7.53
CA SER A 188 -5.14 -6.40 8.08
C SER A 188 -4.62 -5.97 9.47
N GLY A 189 -3.63 -6.68 10.04
CA GLY A 189 -2.75 -6.20 11.10
C GLY A 189 -1.70 -5.17 10.66
N ALA A 190 -1.25 -5.15 9.40
CA ALA A 190 -0.36 -4.11 8.87
C ALA A 190 -1.13 -2.81 8.67
N THR A 191 -2.39 -2.92 8.23
CA THR A 191 -3.39 -1.84 8.25
C THR A 191 -3.58 -1.31 9.66
N ARG A 192 -3.45 -2.12 10.72
CA ARG A 192 -3.55 -1.66 12.13
C ARG A 192 -2.36 -0.80 12.58
N ILE A 193 -1.17 -1.01 12.01
CA ILE A 193 0.03 -0.19 12.28
C ILE A 193 -0.06 1.14 11.53
N PHE A 194 -0.47 1.10 10.25
CA PHE A 194 -0.67 2.30 9.45
C PHE A 194 -1.88 3.14 9.96
N HIS A 195 -2.96 2.47 10.38
CA HIS A 195 -4.09 3.10 11.07
C HIS A 195 -3.66 3.83 12.34
N ARG A 196 -2.65 3.33 13.06
CA ARG A 196 -2.23 3.90 14.35
C ARG A 196 -1.25 5.06 14.18
N LEU A 197 -0.49 5.09 13.09
CA LEU A 197 0.44 6.17 12.76
C LEU A 197 -0.23 7.32 12.00
N VAL A 198 -1.27 7.05 11.21
CA VAL A 198 -1.85 8.08 10.31
C VAL A 198 -3.33 8.36 10.61
N GLY A 199 -4.01 7.59 11.46
CA GLY A 199 -5.42 7.84 11.80
C GLY A 199 -6.38 7.69 10.61
N LEU A 200 -5.94 6.98 9.56
CA LEU A 200 -6.68 6.83 8.32
C LEU A 200 -7.53 5.58 8.37
N ASP A 201 -8.84 5.80 8.48
CA ASP A 201 -9.85 4.77 8.41
C ASP A 201 -9.72 3.91 7.15
N ALA A 202 -9.70 2.59 7.35
CA ALA A 202 -10.51 1.49 6.79
C ALA A 202 -10.79 1.41 5.27
N LYS A 203 -10.50 2.44 4.48
CA LYS A 203 -10.78 2.54 3.05
C LYS A 203 -9.76 1.80 2.19
N LEU A 204 -8.59 1.45 2.77
CA LEU A 204 -7.57 0.67 2.06
C LEU A 204 -8.00 -0.79 1.78
N ALA A 205 -9.08 -1.27 2.41
CA ALA A 205 -9.57 -2.63 2.18
C ALA A 205 -10.35 -2.81 0.85
N GLN A 206 -10.66 -1.72 0.13
CA GLN A 206 -11.44 -1.73 -1.11
C GLN A 206 -10.60 -1.78 -2.40
N TYR A 207 -9.26 -1.89 -2.32
CA TYR A 207 -8.33 -1.75 -3.45
C TYR A 207 -8.29 -2.86 -4.50
N ALA A 208 -9.15 -3.87 -4.40
CA ALA A 208 -9.15 -4.98 -5.34
C ALA A 208 -10.07 -4.76 -6.56
N GLN A 209 -9.95 -3.62 -7.24
CA GLN A 209 -10.74 -3.31 -8.46
C GLN A 209 -9.87 -3.06 -9.70
N GLY A 210 -8.54 -3.02 -9.54
CA GLY A 210 -7.60 -2.76 -10.62
C GLY A 210 -7.74 -3.70 -11.82
N GLU A 211 -7.88 -5.01 -11.60
CA GLU A 211 -7.97 -5.98 -12.71
C GLU A 211 -9.17 -5.71 -13.63
N ALA A 212 -10.33 -5.39 -13.03
CA ALA A 212 -11.53 -5.03 -13.78
C ALA A 212 -11.35 -3.72 -14.57
N PHE A 213 -10.67 -2.74 -13.98
CA PHE A 213 -10.31 -1.49 -14.65
C PHE A 213 -9.39 -1.76 -15.86
N ILE A 214 -8.32 -2.55 -15.69
CA ILE A 214 -7.41 -2.92 -16.78
C ILE A 214 -8.18 -3.61 -17.92
N ALA A 215 -9.02 -4.60 -17.58
CA ALA A 215 -9.83 -5.31 -18.56
C ALA A 215 -10.79 -4.38 -19.30
N ALA A 216 -11.42 -3.43 -18.61
CA ALA A 216 -12.31 -2.45 -19.23
C ALA A 216 -11.57 -1.50 -20.19
N VAL A 217 -10.40 -1.00 -19.80
CA VAL A 217 -9.55 -0.14 -20.64
C VAL A 217 -9.08 -0.87 -21.89
N GLU A 218 -8.57 -2.09 -21.74
CA GLU A 218 -8.12 -2.90 -22.88
C GLU A 218 -9.30 -3.30 -23.79
N SER A 219 -10.48 -3.58 -23.24
CA SER A 219 -11.68 -3.84 -24.05
C SER A 219 -12.12 -2.63 -24.85
N ALA A 220 -11.88 -1.41 -24.36
CA ALA A 220 -12.30 -0.17 -25.01
C ALA A 220 -11.32 0.28 -26.10
N GLY A 221 -10.01 0.10 -25.89
CA GLY A 221 -8.99 0.67 -26.79
C GLY A 221 -7.73 -0.17 -26.97
N GLY A 222 -7.77 -1.45 -26.59
CA GLY A 222 -6.63 -2.36 -26.69
C GLY A 222 -5.52 -2.08 -25.68
N PRO A 223 -4.43 -2.87 -25.72
CA PRO A 223 -3.24 -2.67 -24.89
C PRO A 223 -2.62 -1.29 -25.07
N GLU A 224 -2.72 -0.70 -26.27
CA GLU A 224 -2.15 0.61 -26.58
C GLU A 224 -2.82 1.72 -25.75
N LEU A 225 -4.13 1.64 -25.52
CA LEU A 225 -4.81 2.60 -24.65
C LEU A 225 -4.27 2.54 -23.22
N LEU A 226 -4.00 1.34 -22.70
CA LEU A 226 -3.43 1.17 -21.36
C LEU A 226 -2.04 1.81 -21.26
N THR A 227 -1.22 1.77 -22.31
CA THR A 227 0.14 2.35 -22.27
C THR A 227 0.17 3.84 -21.93
N ARG A 228 -0.92 4.58 -22.20
CA ARG A 228 -1.07 5.99 -21.83
C ARG A 228 -0.85 6.25 -20.36
N VAL A 229 -1.25 5.32 -19.49
CA VAL A 229 -1.11 5.48 -18.04
C VAL A 229 0.35 5.58 -17.59
N TRP A 230 1.30 5.08 -18.39
CA TRP A 230 2.73 5.09 -18.11
C TRP A 230 3.46 6.33 -18.64
N GLU A 231 2.81 7.15 -19.47
CA GLU A 231 3.44 8.32 -20.12
C GLU A 231 3.68 9.48 -19.14
N ASP A 232 2.71 9.77 -18.26
CA ASP A 232 2.76 10.90 -17.32
C ASP A 232 1.97 10.60 -16.03
N PRO A 233 2.40 11.07 -14.84
CA PRO A 233 1.64 10.89 -13.61
C PRO A 233 0.20 11.44 -13.65
N THR A 234 -0.10 12.43 -14.51
CA THR A 234 -1.46 12.96 -14.65
C THR A 234 -2.43 11.99 -15.31
N ASN A 235 -1.92 10.92 -15.94
CA ASN A 235 -2.75 9.90 -16.57
C ASN A 235 -3.16 8.81 -15.57
N LEU A 236 -2.68 8.87 -14.32
CA LEU A 236 -3.08 7.93 -13.28
C LEU A 236 -4.58 8.05 -13.00
N PRO A 237 -5.31 6.92 -12.95
CA PRO A 237 -6.73 6.95 -12.66
C PRO A 237 -6.94 7.30 -11.18
N ASP A 238 -7.99 8.06 -10.92
CA ASP A 238 -8.51 8.22 -9.57
C ASP A 238 -9.35 7.00 -9.14
N LEU A 239 -9.73 6.95 -7.86
CA LEU A 239 -10.56 5.87 -7.34
C LEU A 239 -11.98 5.82 -7.93
N THR A 240 -12.45 6.91 -8.51
CA THR A 240 -13.75 6.96 -9.19
C THR A 240 -13.64 6.31 -10.56
N GLU A 241 -12.55 6.56 -11.29
CA GLU A 241 -12.28 5.97 -12.60
C GLU A 241 -11.98 4.47 -12.53
N ILE A 242 -11.41 4.00 -11.41
CA ILE A 242 -11.15 2.56 -11.17
C ILE A 242 -12.44 1.76 -10.89
N ARG A 243 -13.53 2.41 -10.45
CA ARG A 243 -14.78 1.77 -10.03
C ARG A 243 -15.80 1.65 -11.18
#